data_AF-A0A836W394-F1
#
_entry.id   AF-A0A836W394-F1
#
_cell.length_a   1.000
_cell.length_b   1.000
_cell.length_c   1.000
_cell.angle_alpha   90.00
_cell.angle_beta   90.00
_cell.angle_gamma   90.00
#
_symmetry.space_group_name_H-M   'P 1'
#
loop_
_entity.id
_entity.type
_entity.pdbx_description
1 polymer ?
#
loop_
_entity_poly.entity_id
_entity_poly.type
_entity_poly.pdbx_seq_one_letter_code
_entity_poly.pdbx_strand_id
1 'polypeptide(L)'
;MLPHELAARYIVPPLKAVVARILRDKGMGQEKIAKLLGVSQPMVSKYLRRDVEELLKELEGAGTPREEAWAVAEVLASQLLRGDYGGYFSLFTSYVNSLLSRGALCSLHHRVDSRLPPDCSVCSTLFQPSSDPFIFEVAEAVETFKGTPGAERLIPNVGSNIVAAKPGASTIAETVGLTGALVRAGGQVV
;
A
#
# COMPACT_ATOMS: atom_id res chain seq x y z
N MET A 1 -9.48 -16.10 13.01
CA MET A 1 -9.87 -14.95 12.19
C MET A 1 -8.81 -14.75 11.12
N LEU A 2 -9.19 -14.78 9.85
CA LEU A 2 -8.27 -14.59 8.74
C LEU A 2 -7.83 -13.11 8.64
N PRO A 3 -6.66 -12.82 8.06
CA PRO A 3 -6.18 -11.43 7.90
C PRO A 3 -7.16 -10.52 7.13
N HIS A 4 -7.82 -11.06 6.10
CA HIS A 4 -8.85 -10.32 5.36
C HIS A 4 -10.08 -9.99 6.21
N GLU A 5 -10.52 -10.90 7.09
CA GLU A 5 -11.63 -10.66 8.01
C GLU A 5 -11.27 -9.60 9.04
N LEU A 6 -10.02 -9.62 9.52
CA LEU A 6 -9.48 -8.62 10.43
C LEU A 6 -9.52 -7.22 9.79
N ALA A 7 -8.95 -7.07 8.59
CA ALA A 7 -8.96 -5.80 7.87
C ALA A 7 -10.38 -5.34 7.53
N ALA A 8 -11.24 -6.25 7.05
CA ALA A 8 -12.63 -5.94 6.71
C ALA A 8 -13.46 -5.50 7.93
N ARG A 9 -13.11 -5.94 9.14
CA ARG A 9 -13.82 -5.59 10.37
C ARG A 9 -13.28 -4.34 11.05
N TYR A 10 -11.96 -4.19 11.12
CA TYR A 10 -11.32 -3.18 11.96
C TYR A 10 -10.65 -2.02 11.19
N ILE A 11 -10.40 -2.19 9.89
CA ILE A 11 -9.73 -1.15 9.07
C ILE A 11 -10.70 -0.53 8.07
N VAL A 12 -11.34 -1.37 7.24
CA VAL A 12 -12.15 -0.88 6.11
C VAL A 12 -13.31 0.02 6.57
N PRO A 13 -14.12 -0.33 7.58
CA PRO A 13 -15.25 0.50 7.99
C PRO A 13 -14.86 1.86 8.58
N PRO A 14 -13.93 1.97 9.56
CA PRO A 14 -13.56 3.28 10.08
C PRO A 14 -12.84 4.13 9.03
N LEU A 15 -11.97 3.56 8.20
CA LEU A 15 -11.32 4.31 7.13
C LEU A 15 -12.32 4.85 6.10
N LYS A 16 -13.30 4.03 5.68
CA LYS A 16 -14.41 4.51 4.82
C LYS A 16 -15.22 5.62 5.49
N ALA A 17 -15.39 5.60 6.81
CA ALA A 17 -16.10 6.65 7.53
C ALA A 17 -15.32 7.98 7.53
N VAL A 18 -13.99 7.93 7.68
CA VAL A 18 -13.12 9.12 7.53
C VAL A 18 -13.20 9.66 6.10
N VAL A 19 -13.12 8.80 5.07
CA VAL A 19 -13.30 9.21 3.66
C VAL A 19 -14.68 9.84 3.45
N ALA A 20 -15.74 9.24 4.00
CA ALA A 20 -17.11 9.77 3.91
C ALA A 20 -17.22 11.18 4.53
N ARG A 21 -16.55 11.43 5.66
CA ARG A 21 -16.48 12.76 6.27
C ARG A 21 -15.79 13.76 5.36
N ILE A 22 -14.60 13.43 4.84
CA ILE A 22 -13.84 14.32 3.95
C ILE A 22 -14.65 14.68 2.70
N LEU A 23 -15.34 13.70 2.10
CA LEU A 23 -16.23 13.96 0.96
C LEU A 23 -17.42 14.84 1.34
N ARG A 24 -17.97 14.65 2.55
CA ARG A 24 -19.08 15.47 3.05
C ARG A 24 -18.67 16.91 3.29
N ASP A 25 -17.49 17.13 3.86
CA ASP A 25 -16.94 18.46 4.14
C ASP A 25 -16.63 19.22 2.84
N LYS A 26 -16.33 18.48 1.77
CA LYS A 26 -16.19 19.02 0.40
C LYS A 26 -17.54 19.19 -0.33
N GLY A 27 -18.66 19.17 0.40
CA GLY A 27 -19.99 19.51 -0.12
C GLY A 27 -20.76 18.36 -0.77
N MET A 28 -20.29 17.11 -0.67
CA MET A 28 -20.95 15.98 -1.32
C MET A 28 -22.22 15.51 -0.58
N GLY A 29 -23.28 15.19 -1.34
CA GLY A 29 -24.51 14.59 -0.81
C GLY A 29 -24.33 13.13 -0.38
N GLN A 30 -25.06 12.69 0.65
CA GLN A 30 -24.92 11.33 1.22
C GLN A 30 -25.20 10.23 0.19
N GLU A 31 -26.18 10.41 -0.71
CA GLU A 31 -26.47 9.44 -1.76
C GLU A 31 -25.31 9.29 -2.76
N LYS A 32 -24.64 10.39 -3.10
CA LYS A 32 -23.47 10.36 -4.00
C LYS A 32 -22.28 9.69 -3.30
N ILE A 33 -22.05 10.00 -2.02
CA ILE A 33 -21.03 9.33 -1.19
C ILE A 33 -21.31 7.82 -1.12
N ALA A 34 -22.57 7.41 -0.93
CA ALA A 34 -22.96 6.01 -0.84
C ALA A 34 -22.60 5.24 -2.12
N LYS A 35 -22.93 5.83 -3.28
CA LYS A 35 -22.56 5.28 -4.60
C LYS A 35 -21.04 5.16 -4.76
N LEU A 36 -20.28 6.20 -4.42
CA LEU A 36 -18.82 6.21 -4.54
C LEU A 36 -18.11 5.23 -3.60
N LEU A 37 -18.62 5.05 -2.37
CA LEU A 37 -18.01 4.13 -1.40
C LEU A 37 -18.50 2.68 -1.53
N GLY A 38 -19.48 2.42 -2.40
CA GLY A 38 -20.09 1.10 -2.57
C GLY A 38 -20.81 0.62 -1.30
N VAL A 39 -21.53 1.52 -0.63
CA VAL A 39 -22.31 1.22 0.59
C VAL A 39 -23.70 1.83 0.48
N SER A 40 -24.62 1.46 1.39
CA SER A 40 -25.95 2.05 1.41
C SER A 40 -25.94 3.47 1.99
N GLN A 41 -26.92 4.31 1.61
CA GLN A 41 -27.06 5.65 2.20
C GLN A 41 -27.25 5.61 3.74
N PRO A 42 -28.01 4.65 4.33
CA PRO A 42 -28.04 4.50 5.78
C PRO A 42 -26.68 4.20 6.41
N MET A 43 -25.80 3.48 5.70
CA MET A 43 -24.42 3.26 6.16
C MET A 43 -23.60 4.55 6.14
N VAL A 44 -23.76 5.40 5.12
CA VAL A 44 -23.14 6.74 5.11
C VAL A 44 -23.68 7.61 6.25
N SER A 45 -24.99 7.60 6.49
CA SER A 45 -25.59 8.30 7.63
C SER A 45 -25.00 7.81 8.96
N LYS A 46 -24.81 6.48 9.12
CA LYS A 46 -24.14 5.89 10.27
C LYS A 46 -22.69 6.37 10.39
N TYR A 47 -21.91 6.39 9.31
CA TYR A 47 -20.55 6.89 9.31
C TYR A 47 -20.47 8.36 9.74
N LEU A 48 -21.33 9.22 9.19
CA LEU A 48 -21.34 10.66 9.47
C LEU A 48 -21.86 11.02 10.87
N ARG A 49 -22.43 10.08 11.62
CA ARG A 49 -22.76 10.26 13.05
C ARG A 49 -21.57 10.03 13.97
N ARG A 50 -20.52 9.37 13.49
CA ARG A 50 -19.33 9.08 14.27
C ARG A 50 -18.40 10.29 14.29
N ASP A 51 -17.80 10.54 15.45
CA ASP A 51 -16.77 11.56 15.57
C ASP A 51 -15.48 11.11 14.85
N VAL A 52 -14.77 12.07 14.25
CA VAL A 52 -13.56 11.78 13.47
C VAL A 52 -12.41 11.38 14.37
N GLU A 53 -12.28 12.00 15.55
CA GLU A 53 -11.22 11.69 16.50
C GLU A 53 -11.41 10.28 17.07
N GLU A 54 -12.65 9.88 17.33
CA GLU A 54 -12.98 8.49 17.70
C GLU A 54 -12.58 7.49 16.60
N LEU A 55 -12.87 7.80 15.34
CA LEU A 55 -12.50 6.97 14.20
C LEU A 55 -10.98 6.82 14.03
N LEU A 56 -10.24 7.91 14.18
CA LEU A 56 -8.78 7.90 14.09
C LEU A 56 -8.15 7.12 15.26
N LYS A 57 -8.72 7.25 16.46
CA LYS A 57 -8.29 6.47 17.64
C LYS A 57 -8.54 4.97 17.46
N GLU A 58 -9.64 4.57 16.82
CA GLU A 58 -9.88 3.16 16.47
C GLU A 58 -8.84 2.61 15.50
N LEU A 59 -8.51 3.39 14.46
CA LEU A 59 -7.49 3.03 13.48
C LEU A 59 -6.10 2.94 14.12
N GLU A 60 -5.76 3.87 15.02
CA GLU A 60 -4.53 3.87 15.82
C GLU A 60 -4.42 2.61 16.66
N GLY A 61 -5.48 2.26 17.41
CA GLY A 61 -5.53 1.03 18.18
C GLY A 61 -5.42 -0.24 17.32
N ALA A 62 -5.79 -0.16 16.04
CA ALA A 62 -5.67 -1.24 15.07
C ALA A 62 -4.28 -1.32 14.41
N GLY A 63 -3.37 -0.39 14.69
CA GLY A 63 -2.00 -0.37 14.14
C GLY A 63 -1.80 0.60 12.98
N THR A 64 -2.72 1.54 12.78
CA THR A 64 -2.59 2.62 11.80
C THR A 64 -2.44 3.98 12.51
N PRO A 65 -1.27 4.61 12.52
CA PRO A 65 -1.08 5.94 13.11
C PRO A 65 -2.11 6.96 12.60
N ARG A 66 -2.56 7.88 13.46
CA ARG A 66 -3.62 8.84 13.15
C ARG A 66 -3.31 9.66 11.89
N GLU A 67 -2.07 10.14 11.78
CA GLU A 67 -1.59 10.96 10.67
C GLU A 67 -1.59 10.15 9.36
N GLU A 68 -1.19 8.88 9.43
CA GLU A 68 -1.21 7.96 8.29
C GLU A 68 -2.65 7.69 7.82
N ALA A 69 -3.56 7.39 8.76
CA ALA A 69 -4.97 7.17 8.48
C ALA A 69 -5.62 8.39 7.80
N TRP A 70 -5.36 9.59 8.32
CA TRP A 70 -5.89 10.83 7.76
C TRP A 70 -5.34 11.08 6.35
N ALA A 71 -4.02 11.03 6.17
CA ALA A 71 -3.37 11.26 4.89
C ALA A 71 -3.90 10.31 3.81
N VAL A 72 -4.02 9.01 4.13
CA VAL A 72 -4.56 8.02 3.19
C VAL A 72 -6.02 8.31 2.87
N ALA A 73 -6.84 8.67 3.86
CA ALA A 73 -8.24 9.01 3.64
C ALA A 73 -8.39 10.25 2.73
N GLU A 74 -7.52 11.26 2.85
CA GLU A 74 -7.50 12.43 1.98
C GLU A 74 -7.15 12.07 0.53
N VAL A 75 -6.15 11.22 0.32
CA VAL A 75 -5.77 10.75 -1.03
C VAL A 75 -6.91 9.92 -1.63
N LEU A 76 -7.52 9.02 -0.86
CA LEU A 76 -8.68 8.23 -1.30
C LEU A 76 -9.87 9.13 -1.68
N ALA A 77 -10.20 10.12 -0.86
CA ALA A 77 -11.25 11.09 -1.16
C ALA A 77 -10.91 11.89 -2.43
N SER A 78 -9.65 12.28 -2.61
CA SER A 78 -9.17 13.00 -3.79
C SER A 78 -9.33 12.20 -5.09
N GLN A 79 -9.11 10.88 -5.06
CA GLN A 79 -9.39 10.01 -6.20
C GLN A 79 -10.89 10.03 -6.56
N LEU A 80 -11.76 9.86 -5.56
CA LEU A 80 -13.21 9.85 -5.76
C LEU A 80 -13.76 11.19 -6.25
N LEU A 81 -13.19 12.32 -5.82
CA LEU A 81 -13.58 13.65 -6.29
C LEU A 81 -13.23 13.89 -7.76
N ARG A 82 -12.12 13.30 -8.22
CA ARG A 82 -11.71 13.33 -9.63
C ARG A 82 -12.50 12.34 -10.50
N GLY A 83 -13.38 11.54 -9.91
CA GLY A 83 -14.09 10.47 -10.61
C GLY A 83 -13.21 9.25 -10.91
N ASP A 84 -12.01 9.17 -10.34
CA ASP A 84 -11.09 8.05 -10.53
C ASP A 84 -11.41 6.91 -9.55
N TYR A 85 -12.43 6.13 -9.89
CA TYR A 85 -12.81 4.97 -9.09
C TYR A 85 -11.76 3.85 -9.14
N GLY A 86 -11.06 3.69 -10.28
CA GLY A 86 -9.99 2.71 -10.42
C GLY A 86 -8.82 3.02 -9.50
N GLY A 87 -8.37 4.29 -9.46
CA GLY A 87 -7.34 4.76 -8.55
C GLY A 87 -7.74 4.66 -7.08
N TYR A 88 -9.00 4.99 -6.73
CA TYR A 88 -9.52 4.75 -5.39
C TYR A 88 -9.45 3.27 -5.00
N PHE A 89 -9.94 2.37 -5.88
CA PHE A 89 -9.97 0.93 -5.62
C PHE A 89 -8.57 0.34 -5.45
N SER A 90 -7.65 0.69 -6.35
CA SER A 90 -6.26 0.25 -6.29
C SER A 90 -5.57 0.79 -5.04
N LEU A 91 -5.68 2.09 -4.74
CA LEU A 91 -5.01 2.69 -3.58
C LEU A 91 -5.51 2.11 -2.26
N PHE A 92 -6.83 1.94 -2.11
CA PHE A 92 -7.40 1.36 -0.89
C PHE A 92 -6.89 -0.08 -0.71
N THR A 93 -6.97 -0.89 -1.77
CA THR A 93 -6.52 -2.28 -1.74
C THR A 93 -5.02 -2.38 -1.43
N SER A 94 -4.18 -1.58 -2.10
CA SER A 94 -2.73 -1.52 -1.85
C SER A 94 -2.42 -1.09 -0.41
N TYR A 95 -3.18 -0.15 0.12
CA TYR A 95 -3.01 0.31 1.49
C TYR A 95 -3.32 -0.81 2.51
N VAL A 96 -4.46 -1.50 2.34
CA VAL A 96 -4.80 -2.64 3.20
C VAL A 96 -3.76 -3.75 3.11
N ASN A 97 -3.29 -4.06 1.90
CA ASN A 97 -2.22 -5.05 1.69
C ASN A 97 -0.92 -4.63 2.37
N SER A 98 -0.55 -3.35 2.30
CA SER A 98 0.64 -2.81 2.99
C SER A 98 0.55 -2.96 4.51
N LEU A 99 -0.62 -2.69 5.12
CA LEU A 99 -0.83 -2.89 6.55
C LEU A 99 -0.64 -4.37 6.94
N LEU A 100 -1.12 -5.29 6.10
CA LEU A 100 -0.93 -6.72 6.30
C LEU A 100 0.53 -7.15 6.13
N SER A 101 1.18 -6.71 5.06
CA SER A 101 2.53 -7.14 4.68
C SER A 101 3.60 -6.68 5.68
N ARG A 102 3.45 -5.47 6.24
CA ARG A 102 4.38 -4.93 7.25
C ARG A 102 4.03 -5.34 8.68
N GLY A 103 3.00 -6.18 8.86
CA GLY A 103 2.58 -6.66 10.18
C GLY A 103 1.93 -5.61 11.07
N ALA A 104 1.46 -4.48 10.52
CA ALA A 104 0.88 -3.38 11.29
C ALA A 104 -0.32 -3.84 12.14
N LEU A 105 -1.10 -4.80 11.63
CA LEU A 105 -2.29 -5.31 12.31
C LEU A 105 -2.00 -6.46 13.29
N CYS A 106 -0.77 -6.96 13.40
CA CYS A 106 -0.45 -8.17 14.16
C CYS A 106 -0.78 -8.02 15.66
N SER A 107 -0.47 -6.88 16.27
CA SER A 107 -0.79 -6.63 17.68
C SER A 107 -2.29 -6.67 17.93
N LEU A 108 -3.11 -6.13 17.02
CA LEU A 108 -4.56 -6.27 17.10
C LEU A 108 -4.98 -7.72 16.88
N HIS A 109 -4.40 -8.40 15.89
CA HIS A 109 -4.76 -9.77 15.51
C HIS A 109 -4.59 -10.74 16.68
N HIS A 110 -3.46 -10.67 17.40
CA HIS A 110 -3.22 -11.47 18.60
C HIS A 110 -4.17 -11.17 19.75
N ARG A 111 -4.62 -9.91 19.89
CA ARG A 111 -5.62 -9.55 20.92
C ARG A 111 -7.01 -10.13 20.60
N VAL A 112 -7.38 -10.20 19.33
CA VAL A 112 -8.71 -10.70 18.92
C VAL A 112 -8.76 -12.22 18.69
N ASP A 113 -7.61 -12.86 18.43
CA ASP A 113 -7.50 -14.30 18.24
C ASP A 113 -6.25 -14.85 18.94
N SER A 114 -6.41 -15.30 20.18
CA SER A 114 -5.32 -15.82 21.01
C SER A 114 -4.72 -17.16 20.54
N ARG A 115 -5.29 -17.78 19.49
CA ARG A 115 -4.78 -19.03 18.91
C ARG A 115 -3.64 -18.81 17.90
N LEU A 116 -3.34 -17.56 17.54
CA LEU A 116 -2.25 -17.24 16.62
C LEU A 116 -0.89 -17.59 17.23
N PRO A 117 -0.02 -18.30 16.49
CA PRO A 117 1.36 -18.56 16.93
C PRO A 117 2.12 -17.25 17.17
N PRO A 118 2.94 -17.15 18.22
CA PRO A 118 3.69 -15.93 18.54
C PRO A 118 4.72 -15.54 17.47
N ASP A 119 5.15 -16.50 16.66
CA ASP A 119 6.11 -16.38 15.56
C ASP A 119 5.43 -16.36 14.17
N CYS A 120 4.13 -16.03 14.11
CA CYS A 120 3.37 -15.98 12.87
C CYS A 120 3.95 -14.96 11.87
N SER A 121 4.24 -15.43 10.64
CA SER A 121 4.75 -14.62 9.53
C SER A 121 3.88 -14.73 8.26
N VAL A 122 2.65 -15.26 8.39
CA VAL A 122 1.75 -15.54 7.26
C VAL A 122 1.49 -14.27 6.43
N CYS A 123 1.17 -13.14 7.08
CA CYS A 123 0.84 -11.92 6.35
C CYS A 123 2.03 -11.31 5.62
N SER A 124 3.19 -11.24 6.28
CA SER A 124 4.43 -10.73 5.67
C SER A 124 4.97 -11.63 4.56
N THR A 125 4.58 -12.91 4.55
CA THR A 125 4.94 -13.86 3.47
C THR A 125 3.97 -13.76 2.30
N LEU A 126 2.65 -13.68 2.55
CA LEU A 126 1.63 -13.78 1.51
C LEU A 126 1.19 -12.44 0.90
N PHE A 127 1.23 -11.35 1.66
CA PHE A 127 0.77 -10.02 1.20
C PHE A 127 1.90 -9.12 0.79
N GLN A 128 3.12 -9.64 0.58
CA GLN A 128 4.17 -8.85 -0.05
C GLN A 128 3.57 -8.19 -1.28
N PRO A 129 3.72 -6.85 -1.44
CA PRO A 129 3.17 -6.15 -2.59
C PRO A 129 3.58 -6.96 -3.81
N SER A 130 2.57 -7.43 -4.56
CA SER A 130 2.76 -8.34 -5.69
C SER A 130 3.97 -7.83 -6.45
N SER A 131 5.07 -8.56 -6.34
CA SER A 131 6.31 -8.24 -6.99
C SER A 131 5.94 -8.09 -8.44
N ASP A 132 6.01 -6.87 -8.97
CA ASP A 132 6.07 -6.72 -10.41
C ASP A 132 7.20 -7.69 -10.82
N PRO A 133 6.92 -8.74 -11.61
CA PRO A 133 7.92 -9.76 -11.89
C PRO A 133 9.19 -9.14 -12.48
N PHE A 134 9.06 -7.99 -13.14
CA PHE A 134 10.16 -7.18 -13.64
C PHE A 134 10.95 -6.48 -12.51
N ILE A 135 10.35 -6.15 -11.37
CA ILE A 135 11.07 -5.70 -10.15
C ILE A 135 11.92 -6.83 -9.59
N PHE A 136 11.37 -8.05 -9.49
CA PHE A 136 12.14 -9.19 -8.98
C PHE A 136 13.28 -9.56 -9.94
N GLU A 137 13.01 -9.59 -11.25
CA GLU A 137 13.99 -9.85 -12.29
C GLU A 137 15.15 -8.84 -12.24
N VAL A 138 14.85 -7.53 -12.14
CA VAL A 138 15.89 -6.49 -12.02
C VAL A 138 16.65 -6.62 -10.71
N ALA A 139 15.98 -6.88 -9.59
CA ALA A 139 16.64 -7.05 -8.29
C ALA A 139 17.59 -8.26 -8.29
N GLU A 140 17.16 -9.40 -8.82
CA GLU A 140 17.97 -10.61 -8.94
C GLU A 140 19.16 -10.40 -9.89
N ALA A 141 18.94 -9.74 -11.03
CA ALA A 141 19.99 -9.39 -11.98
C ALA A 141 21.06 -8.46 -11.36
N VAL A 142 20.63 -7.48 -10.55
CA VAL A 142 21.54 -6.58 -9.83
C VAL A 142 22.40 -7.33 -8.82
N GLU A 143 21.80 -8.16 -7.98
CA GLU A 143 22.56 -8.94 -6.97
C GLU A 143 23.49 -9.96 -7.64
N THR A 144 23.04 -10.60 -8.72
CA THR A 144 23.87 -11.50 -9.54
C THR A 144 25.07 -10.77 -10.14
N PHE A 145 24.85 -9.58 -10.72
CA PHE A 145 25.92 -8.79 -11.31
C PHE A 145 26.94 -8.32 -10.25
N LYS A 146 26.47 -7.83 -9.10
CA LYS A 146 27.33 -7.42 -7.98
C LYS A 146 28.17 -8.58 -7.42
N GLY A 147 27.62 -9.78 -7.39
CA GLY A 147 28.31 -10.99 -6.91
C GLY A 147 29.28 -11.60 -7.93
N THR A 148 29.29 -11.14 -9.18
CA THR A 148 30.12 -11.71 -10.24
C THR A 148 31.56 -11.17 -10.18
N PRO A 149 32.59 -12.03 -10.02
CA PRO A 149 33.98 -11.58 -9.99
C PRO A 149 34.38 -10.84 -11.27
N GLY A 150 34.94 -9.63 -11.14
CA GLY A 150 35.38 -8.81 -12.28
C GLY A 150 34.32 -7.87 -12.84
N ALA A 151 33.08 -7.90 -12.33
CA ALA A 151 31.99 -7.01 -12.76
C ALA A 151 32.33 -5.52 -12.57
N GLU A 152 33.18 -5.18 -11.60
CA GLU A 152 33.64 -3.82 -11.33
C GLU A 152 34.40 -3.18 -12.50
N ARG A 153 34.95 -4.01 -13.41
CA ARG A 153 35.68 -3.56 -14.60
C ARG A 153 34.75 -3.15 -15.75
N LEU A 154 33.48 -3.55 -15.66
CA LEU A 154 32.45 -3.27 -16.67
C LEU A 154 31.65 -1.99 -16.34
N ILE A 155 31.85 -1.41 -15.15
CA ILE A 155 31.17 -0.18 -14.72
C ILE A 155 31.93 1.06 -15.23
N PRO A 156 31.30 1.93 -16.07
CA PRO A 156 31.90 3.16 -16.54
C PRO A 156 31.87 4.27 -15.47
N ASN A 157 32.58 5.38 -15.70
CA ASN A 157 32.64 6.51 -14.76
C ASN A 157 31.26 7.14 -14.45
N VAL A 158 30.28 7.00 -15.35
CA VAL A 158 28.91 7.51 -15.17
C VAL A 158 27.98 6.50 -14.48
N GLY A 159 28.46 5.30 -14.18
CA GLY A 159 27.66 4.19 -13.66
C GLY A 159 26.90 3.41 -14.74
N SER A 160 26.32 2.28 -14.34
CA SER A 160 25.48 1.42 -15.20
C SER A 160 24.09 1.25 -14.59
N ASN A 161 23.09 0.93 -15.40
CA ASN A 161 21.76 0.57 -14.90
C ASN A 161 21.32 -0.78 -15.50
N ILE A 162 20.52 -1.53 -14.76
CA ILE A 162 19.88 -2.77 -15.21
C ILE A 162 18.38 -2.50 -15.23
N VAL A 163 17.76 -2.74 -16.39
CA VAL A 163 16.37 -2.35 -16.66
C VAL A 163 15.66 -3.52 -17.32
N ALA A 164 14.42 -3.78 -16.92
CA ALA A 164 13.51 -4.70 -17.56
C ALA A 164 12.28 -3.95 -18.10
N ALA A 165 11.83 -4.32 -19.28
CA ALA A 165 10.68 -3.71 -19.95
C ALA A 165 9.53 -4.69 -20.04
N LYS A 166 8.30 -4.22 -19.81
CA LYS A 166 7.10 -5.02 -20.01
C LYS A 166 6.94 -5.40 -21.49
N PRO A 167 6.38 -6.57 -21.83
CA PRO A 167 6.10 -6.93 -23.22
C PRO A 167 5.28 -5.85 -23.93
N GLY A 168 5.80 -5.32 -25.04
CA GLY A 168 5.16 -4.24 -25.79
C GLY A 168 5.33 -2.84 -25.19
N ALA A 169 6.18 -2.64 -24.19
CA ALA A 169 6.48 -1.33 -23.64
C ALA A 169 6.93 -0.35 -24.74
N SER A 170 6.35 0.84 -24.73
CA SER A 170 6.61 1.91 -25.70
C SER A 170 7.09 3.20 -25.04
N THR A 171 6.98 3.27 -23.71
CA THR A 171 7.36 4.44 -22.91
C THR A 171 8.25 4.05 -21.74
N ILE A 172 9.05 5.01 -21.24
CA ILE A 172 9.94 4.80 -20.09
C ILE A 172 9.17 4.42 -18.81
N ALA A 173 7.94 4.93 -18.66
CA ALA A 173 7.07 4.62 -17.51
C ALA A 173 6.65 3.13 -17.44
N GLU A 174 6.85 2.38 -18.52
CA GLU A 174 6.53 0.94 -18.61
C GLU A 174 7.76 0.05 -18.39
N THR A 175 8.86 0.65 -17.91
CA THR A 175 10.11 -0.04 -17.57
C THR A 175 10.34 -0.02 -16.06
N VAL A 176 11.08 -1.02 -15.60
CA VAL A 176 11.55 -1.12 -14.21
C VAL A 176 13.07 -1.08 -14.23
N GLY A 177 13.67 -0.24 -13.39
CA GLY A 177 15.12 -0.12 -13.28
C GLY A 177 15.51 0.51 -11.95
N LEU A 178 16.82 0.67 -11.72
CA LEU A 178 17.30 1.38 -10.54
C LEU A 178 16.94 2.87 -10.65
N THR A 179 16.49 3.47 -9.54
CA THR A 179 16.33 4.93 -9.42
C THR A 179 17.67 5.67 -9.45
N GLY A 180 18.76 4.97 -9.09
CA GLY A 180 20.14 5.40 -9.26
C GLY A 180 20.89 4.59 -10.32
N ALA A 181 22.18 4.37 -10.13
CA ALA A 181 23.02 3.54 -10.98
C ALA A 181 23.95 2.67 -10.14
N LEU A 182 24.32 1.52 -10.68
CA LEU A 182 25.42 0.70 -10.19
C LEU A 182 26.72 1.45 -10.42
N VAL A 183 27.47 1.66 -9.35
CA VAL A 183 28.74 2.38 -9.37
C VAL A 183 29.86 1.54 -8.80
N ARG A 184 31.08 1.86 -9.19
CA ARG A 184 32.26 1.23 -8.62
C ARG A 184 32.66 1.96 -7.34
N ALA A 185 32.64 1.26 -6.22
CA ALA A 185 33.20 1.72 -4.95
C ALA A 185 34.35 0.80 -4.54
N GLY A 186 35.58 1.28 -4.72
CA GLY A 186 36.77 0.45 -4.55
C GLY A 186 36.83 -0.69 -5.58
N GLY A 187 37.04 -1.93 -5.12
CA GLY A 187 37.05 -3.14 -5.95
C GLY A 187 35.69 -3.83 -6.09
N GLN A 188 34.59 -3.16 -5.70
CA GLN A 188 33.24 -3.75 -5.69
C GLN A 188 32.24 -2.87 -6.46
N VAL A 189 31.15 -3.50 -6.89
CA VAL A 189 29.98 -2.84 -7.47
C VAL A 189 28.94 -2.60 -6.36
N VAL A 190 28.43 -1.38 -6.25
CA VAL A 190 27.40 -0.98 -5.28
C VAL A 190 26.22 -0.32 -5.95
#